data_AF-A0A3S5GYF9-F1
#
_entry.id   AF-A0A3S5GYF9-F1
#
_cell.length_a   1.000
_cell.length_b   1.000
_cell.length_c   1.000
_cell.angle_alpha   90.00
_cell.angle_beta   90.00
_cell.angle_gamma   90.00
#
_symmetry.space_group_name_H-M   'P 1'
#
loop_
_entity.id
_entity.type
_entity.pdbx_description
1 polymer ?
#
loop_
_entity_poly.entity_id
_entity_poly.type
_entity_poly.pdbx_seq_one_letter_code
_entity_poly.pdbx_strand_id
1 'polypeptide(L)'
;MLKTLAYHLEDDAYATARIGAIRAGTSHLALANGLVALAEMYREHWGALKDDPKNFRPTDPDEAAKLSEQMLRLLGVSPSPEQASWKAYCAKCAKLLFQHYEEAIRVGRFLWYYDGAEERFPSLHSVTRAAPAPRKKNGTAEPEKAGNAEG
;
A
#
# COMPACT_ATOMS: atom_id res chain seq x y z
N MET A 1 10.09 19.83 12.73
CA MET A 1 10.70 20.06 11.40
C MET A 1 9.94 21.06 10.51
N LEU A 2 8.69 20.80 10.09
CA LEU A 2 8.00 21.64 9.08
C LEU A 2 7.94 23.14 9.43
N LYS A 3 7.67 23.46 10.70
CA LYS A 3 7.62 24.85 11.16
C LYS A 3 9.00 25.51 11.12
N THR A 4 10.03 24.80 11.56
CA THR A 4 11.43 25.25 11.55
C THR A 4 11.91 25.50 10.12
N LEU A 5 11.72 24.52 9.22
CA LEU A 5 12.11 24.63 7.82
C LEU A 5 11.35 25.76 7.11
N ALA A 6 10.03 25.87 7.32
CA ALA A 6 9.25 26.92 6.68
C ALA A 6 9.61 28.33 7.16
N TYR A 7 10.07 28.48 8.41
CA TYR A 7 10.47 29.78 8.96
C TYR A 7 11.85 30.22 8.46
N HIS A 8 12.83 29.30 8.43
CA HIS A 8 14.20 29.64 8.04
C HIS A 8 14.44 29.65 6.53
N LEU A 9 13.56 29.03 5.74
CA LEU A 9 13.71 28.87 4.29
C LEU A 9 12.61 29.59 3.51
N GLU A 10 11.95 30.57 4.11
CA GLU A 10 10.84 31.30 3.49
C GLU A 10 11.26 32.04 2.21
N ASP A 11 12.51 32.52 2.16
CA ASP A 11 13.08 33.21 1.00
C ASP A 11 13.63 32.24 -0.07
N ASP A 12 13.74 30.94 0.24
CA ASP A 12 14.13 29.91 -0.72
C ASP A 12 12.87 29.36 -1.41
N ALA A 13 12.65 29.82 -2.65
CA ALA A 13 11.53 29.40 -3.48
C ALA A 13 11.51 27.88 -3.74
N TYR A 14 12.68 27.24 -3.87
CA TYR A 14 12.78 25.81 -4.11
C TYR A 14 12.43 25.01 -2.86
N ALA A 15 12.99 25.41 -1.70
CA ALA A 15 12.66 24.78 -0.42
C ALA A 15 11.17 24.93 -0.09
N THR A 16 10.61 26.12 -0.32
CA THR A 16 9.19 26.41 -0.08
C THR A 16 8.28 25.58 -0.97
N ALA A 17 8.61 25.42 -2.27
CA ALA A 17 7.87 24.54 -3.17
C ALA A 17 7.94 23.07 -2.72
N ARG A 18 9.12 22.58 -2.30
CA ARG A 18 9.32 21.22 -1.78
C ARG A 18 8.49 20.98 -0.51
N ILE A 19 8.48 21.92 0.43
CA ILE A 19 7.66 21.88 1.65
C ILE A 19 6.16 21.87 1.30
N GLY A 20 5.73 22.66 0.32
CA GLY A 20 4.36 22.71 -0.17
C GLY A 20 3.91 21.35 -0.73
N ALA A 21 4.74 20.72 -1.56
CA ALA A 21 4.45 19.39 -2.12
C ALA A 21 4.31 18.32 -1.02
N ILE A 22 5.16 18.35 0.01
CA ILE A 22 5.08 17.44 1.15
C ILE A 22 3.76 17.63 1.92
N ARG A 23 3.33 18.88 2.15
CA ARG A 23 2.05 19.17 2.83
C ARG A 23 0.82 18.76 2.03
N ALA A 24 0.89 18.77 0.71
CA ALA A 24 -0.23 18.40 -0.16
C ALA A 24 -0.48 16.87 -0.20
N GLY A 25 0.49 16.06 0.22
CA GLY A 25 0.36 14.60 0.27
C GLY A 25 -0.64 14.14 1.32
N THR A 26 -1.70 13.42 0.91
CA THR A 26 -2.77 12.95 1.81
C THR A 26 -2.71 11.47 2.16
N SER A 27 -1.88 10.68 1.45
CA SER A 27 -1.75 9.24 1.72
C SER A 27 -0.69 8.95 2.79
N HIS A 28 -0.82 7.82 3.50
CA HIS A 28 0.20 7.38 4.45
C HIS A 28 1.57 7.14 3.80
N LEU A 29 1.60 6.68 2.54
CA LEU A 29 2.83 6.55 1.78
C LEU A 29 3.46 7.93 1.48
N ALA A 30 2.63 8.91 1.09
CA ALA A 30 3.10 10.28 0.87
C ALA A 30 3.63 10.90 2.18
N LEU A 31 2.97 10.66 3.31
CA LEU A 31 3.45 11.10 4.63
C LEU A 31 4.78 10.45 5.00
N ALA A 32 4.93 9.12 4.81
CA ALA A 32 6.18 8.42 5.09
C ALA A 32 7.35 8.96 4.23
N ASN A 33 7.13 9.16 2.93
CA ASN A 33 8.12 9.77 2.04
C ASN A 33 8.41 11.22 2.43
N GLY A 34 7.38 11.96 2.84
CA GLY A 34 7.49 13.33 3.32
C GLY A 34 8.37 13.46 4.57
N LEU A 35 8.27 12.52 5.52
CA LEU A 35 9.12 12.48 6.71
C LEU A 35 10.60 12.30 6.35
N VAL A 36 10.91 11.45 5.37
CA VAL A 36 12.29 11.27 4.87
C VAL A 36 12.80 12.55 4.24
N ALA A 37 12.01 13.14 3.33
CA ALA A 37 12.39 14.37 2.65
C ALA A 37 12.59 15.55 3.61
N LEU A 38 11.76 15.66 4.65
CA LEU A 38 11.93 16.68 5.69
C LEU A 38 13.20 16.45 6.53
N ALA A 39 13.49 15.19 6.90
CA ALA A 39 14.70 14.85 7.65
C ALA A 39 15.97 15.17 6.85
N GLU A 40 15.97 14.91 5.54
CA GLU A 40 17.05 15.29 4.62
C GLU A 40 17.25 16.81 4.59
N MET A 41 16.19 17.57 4.29
CA MET A 41 16.26 19.05 4.26
C MET A 41 16.74 19.62 5.59
N TYR A 42 16.31 19.03 6.71
CA TYR A 42 16.71 19.46 8.05
C TYR A 42 18.19 19.23 8.33
N ARG A 43 18.76 18.13 7.83
CA ARG A 43 20.21 17.84 7.92
C ARG A 43 21.01 18.72 6.96
N GLU A 44 20.55 18.90 5.73
CA GLU A 44 21.18 19.76 4.73
C GLU A 44 21.32 21.21 5.20
N HIS A 45 20.36 21.71 5.98
CA HIS A 45 20.34 23.10 6.45
C HIS A 45 20.63 23.24 7.94
N TRP A 46 21.17 22.20 8.57
CA TRP A 46 21.44 22.15 10.01
C TRP A 46 22.14 23.40 10.53
N GLY A 47 23.14 23.90 9.79
CA GLY A 47 23.92 25.09 10.15
C GLY A 47 23.07 26.36 10.32
N ALA A 48 22.02 26.53 9.51
CA ALA A 48 21.10 27.67 9.60
C ALA A 48 20.02 27.47 10.69
N LEU A 49 19.66 26.22 10.98
CA LEU A 49 18.54 25.90 11.87
C LEU A 49 18.96 25.76 13.35
N LYS A 50 20.17 25.28 13.62
CA LYS A 50 20.62 24.83 14.96
C LYS A 50 20.52 25.88 16.07
N ASP A 51 20.58 27.16 15.70
CA ASP A 51 20.63 28.27 16.65
C ASP A 51 19.22 28.83 16.97
N ASP A 52 18.14 28.23 16.43
CA ASP A 52 16.75 28.57 16.78
C ASP A 52 16.29 27.81 18.04
N PRO A 53 16.28 28.43 19.24
CA PRO A 53 15.93 27.74 20.47
C PRO A 53 14.45 27.36 20.56
N LYS A 54 13.59 27.98 19.73
CA LYS A 54 12.14 27.86 19.83
C LYS A 54 11.61 26.70 19.00
N ASN A 55 12.04 26.60 17.74
CA ASN A 55 11.50 25.60 16.81
C ASN A 55 12.50 24.48 16.48
N PHE A 56 13.80 24.66 16.72
CA PHE A 56 14.78 23.62 16.44
C PHE A 56 14.69 22.49 17.47
N ARG A 57 14.71 21.27 16.96
CA ARG A 57 14.88 20.03 17.71
C ARG A 57 15.95 19.19 17.03
N PRO A 58 17.03 18.80 17.72
CA PRO A 58 18.11 18.04 17.09
C PRO A 58 17.76 16.58 16.79
N THR A 59 16.80 15.99 17.52
CA THR A 59 16.40 14.58 17.36
C THR A 59 15.37 14.35 16.26
N ASP A 60 14.71 15.41 15.80
CA ASP A 60 13.63 15.38 14.81
C ASP A 60 13.96 14.57 13.53
N PRO A 61 15.15 14.71 12.90
CA PRO A 61 15.48 13.94 11.70
C PRO A 61 15.54 12.43 11.93
N ASP A 62 16.03 12.00 13.09
CA ASP A 62 16.19 10.58 13.41
C ASP A 62 14.85 9.96 13.83
N GLU A 63 14.03 10.72 14.54
CA GLU A 63 12.65 10.32 14.86
C GLU A 63 11.80 10.18 13.59
N ALA A 64 11.93 11.12 12.65
CA ALA A 64 11.24 11.07 11.37
C ALA A 64 11.67 9.87 10.51
N ALA A 65 12.96 9.54 10.50
CA ALA A 65 13.46 8.35 9.81
C ALA A 65 12.85 7.06 10.40
N LYS A 66 12.86 6.92 11.72
CA LYS A 66 12.26 5.75 12.42
C LYS A 66 10.75 5.63 12.14
N LEU A 67 10.01 6.75 12.22
CA LEU A 67 8.58 6.75 11.94
C LEU A 67 8.27 6.41 10.49
N SER A 68 9.02 6.96 9.54
CA SER A 68 8.87 6.62 8.13
C SER A 68 9.09 5.13 7.86
N GLU A 69 10.17 4.55 8.41
CA GLU A 69 10.45 3.12 8.29
C GLU A 69 9.31 2.26 8.86
N GLN A 70 8.81 2.60 10.05
CA GLN A 70 7.67 1.91 10.65
C GLN A 70 6.42 2.00 9.79
N MET A 71 6.12 3.17 9.23
CA MET A 71 4.98 3.36 8.33
C MET A 71 5.12 2.53 7.05
N LEU A 72 6.28 2.55 6.40
CA LEU A 72 6.54 1.77 5.18
C LEU A 72 6.43 0.26 5.42
N ARG A 73 6.87 -0.20 6.59
CA ARG A 73 6.72 -1.59 7.03
C ARG A 73 5.25 -1.96 7.25
N LEU A 74 4.48 -1.12 7.93
CA LEU A 74 3.05 -1.36 8.18
C LEU A 74 2.21 -1.30 6.88
N LEU A 75 2.61 -0.48 5.92
CA LEU A 75 1.99 -0.42 4.60
C LEU A 75 2.34 -1.62 3.70
N GLY A 76 3.28 -2.48 4.12
CA GLY A 76 3.75 -3.61 3.31
C GLY A 76 4.50 -3.18 2.05
N VAL A 77 4.94 -1.91 1.98
CA VAL A 77 5.70 -1.36 0.84
C VAL A 77 7.11 -1.93 0.84
N SER A 78 7.69 -2.10 2.02
CA SER A 78 8.88 -2.93 2.22
C SER A 78 8.44 -4.26 2.82
N PRO A 79 8.34 -5.34 2.03
CA PRO A 79 8.03 -6.64 2.58
C PRO A 79 9.14 -7.04 3.56
N SER A 80 8.77 -7.58 4.71
CA SER A 80 9.77 -8.19 5.59
C SER A 80 10.51 -9.30 4.82
N PRO A 81 11.76 -9.65 5.18
CA PRO A 81 12.47 -10.77 4.56
C PRO A 81 11.65 -12.07 4.57
N GLU A 82 10.87 -12.28 5.63
CA GLU A 82 9.94 -13.39 5.76
C GLU A 82 8.79 -13.30 4.75
N GLN A 83 8.14 -12.14 4.59
CA GLN A 83 7.07 -11.94 3.61
C GLN A 83 7.58 -12.10 2.18
N ALA A 84 8.78 -11.60 1.88
CA ALA A 84 9.43 -11.77 0.58
C ALA A 84 9.72 -13.26 0.30
N SER A 85 10.24 -13.98 1.29
CA SER A 85 10.52 -15.42 1.21
C SER A 85 9.24 -16.22 1.01
N TRP A 86 8.20 -15.93 1.80
CA TRP A 86 6.89 -16.55 1.67
C TRP A 86 6.29 -16.37 0.27
N LYS A 87 6.30 -15.15 -0.25
CA LYS A 87 5.84 -14.85 -1.62
C LYS A 87 6.64 -15.63 -2.66
N ALA A 88 7.95 -15.75 -2.49
CA ALA A 88 8.81 -16.54 -3.36
C ALA A 88 8.47 -18.04 -3.29
N TYR A 89 8.19 -18.58 -2.10
CA TYR A 89 7.73 -19.97 -1.94
C TYR A 89 6.38 -20.19 -2.62
N CYS A 90 5.40 -19.32 -2.40
CA CYS A 90 4.10 -19.40 -3.07
C CYS A 90 4.25 -19.39 -4.59
N ALA A 91 5.11 -18.54 -5.15
CA ALA A 91 5.36 -18.49 -6.59
C ALA A 91 5.98 -19.79 -7.11
N LYS A 92 6.95 -20.37 -6.38
CA LYS A 92 7.55 -21.68 -6.72
C LYS A 92 6.52 -22.80 -6.67
N CYS A 93 5.73 -22.89 -5.61
CA CYS A 93 4.67 -23.89 -5.44
C CYS A 93 3.59 -23.75 -6.52
N ALA A 94 3.16 -22.53 -6.81
CA ALA A 94 2.19 -22.26 -7.87
C ALA A 94 2.72 -22.76 -9.20
N LYS A 95 3.97 -22.42 -9.57
CA LYS A 95 4.59 -22.89 -10.81
C LYS A 95 4.56 -24.42 -10.93
N LEU A 96 4.97 -25.13 -9.87
CA LEU A 96 4.94 -26.59 -9.84
C LEU A 96 3.51 -27.15 -9.95
N LEU A 97 2.56 -26.55 -9.24
CA LEU A 97 1.15 -26.91 -9.32
C LEU A 97 0.60 -26.75 -10.74
N PHE A 98 0.79 -25.59 -11.37
CA PHE A 98 0.34 -25.35 -12.75
C PHE A 98 0.96 -26.35 -13.72
N GLN A 99 2.26 -26.63 -13.58
CA GLN A 99 2.95 -27.55 -14.48
C GLN A 99 2.40 -28.98 -14.41
N HIS A 100 2.14 -29.50 -13.21
CA HIS A 100 1.67 -30.88 -13.05
C HIS A 100 0.16 -31.02 -13.17
N TYR A 101 -0.60 -29.98 -12.83
CA TYR A 101 -2.05 -30.03 -12.91
C TYR A 101 -2.56 -30.13 -14.35
N GLU A 102 -1.83 -29.60 -15.34
CA GLU A 102 -2.17 -29.77 -16.76
C GLU A 102 -2.21 -31.25 -17.19
N GLU A 103 -1.37 -32.10 -16.62
CA GLU A 103 -1.41 -33.55 -16.87
C GLU A 103 -2.66 -34.18 -16.26
N ALA A 104 -2.99 -33.78 -15.02
CA ALA A 104 -4.22 -34.22 -14.35
C ALA A 104 -5.49 -33.76 -15.09
N ILE A 105 -5.49 -32.54 -15.66
CA ILE A 105 -6.58 -32.04 -16.50
C ILE A 105 -6.78 -32.97 -17.71
N ARG A 106 -5.71 -33.31 -18.44
CA ARG A 106 -5.82 -34.14 -19.64
C ARG A 106 -6.41 -35.52 -19.33
N VAL A 107 -5.90 -36.17 -18.29
CA VAL A 107 -6.39 -37.48 -17.85
C VAL A 107 -7.82 -37.39 -17.34
N GLY A 108 -8.12 -36.40 -16.52
CA GLY A 108 -9.46 -36.20 -15.96
C GLY A 108 -10.49 -35.91 -17.04
N ARG A 109 -10.20 -35.01 -17.97
CA ARG A 109 -11.14 -34.68 -19.05
C ARG A 109 -11.36 -35.84 -20.01
N PHE A 110 -10.35 -36.68 -20.21
CA PHE A 110 -10.51 -37.92 -20.97
C PHE A 110 -11.42 -38.93 -20.25
N LEU A 111 -11.18 -39.18 -18.95
CA LEU A 111 -11.96 -40.16 -18.18
C LEU A 111 -13.41 -39.74 -17.95
N TRP A 112 -13.67 -38.46 -17.73
CA TRP A 112 -15.00 -37.91 -17.44
C TRP A 112 -15.58 -37.12 -18.62
N TYR A 113 -15.21 -37.46 -19.85
CA TYR A 113 -15.56 -36.70 -21.06
C TYR A 113 -17.06 -36.39 -21.19
N TYR A 114 -17.92 -37.36 -20.85
CA TYR A 114 -19.38 -37.21 -20.92
C TYR A 114 -20.03 -36.76 -19.60
N ASP A 115 -19.26 -36.50 -18.55
CA ASP A 115 -19.75 -36.24 -17.19
C ASP A 115 -19.16 -34.96 -16.59
N GLY A 116 -19.27 -33.84 -17.32
CA GLY A 116 -18.87 -32.52 -16.80
C GLY A 116 -17.35 -32.37 -16.60
N ALA A 117 -16.54 -32.98 -17.48
CA ALA A 117 -15.08 -32.93 -17.45
C ALA A 117 -14.47 -31.54 -17.22
N GLU A 118 -14.98 -30.52 -17.89
CA GLU A 118 -14.48 -29.13 -17.79
C GLU A 118 -14.73 -28.49 -16.42
N GLU A 119 -15.83 -28.85 -15.76
CA GLU A 119 -16.21 -28.33 -14.43
C GLU A 119 -15.41 -29.02 -13.32
N ARG A 120 -15.15 -30.32 -13.46
CA ARG A 120 -14.36 -31.12 -12.50
C ARG A 120 -12.85 -30.85 -12.63
N PHE A 121 -12.39 -30.57 -13.84
CA PHE A 121 -10.99 -30.30 -14.16
C PHE A 121 -10.85 -28.95 -14.88
N PRO A 122 -11.13 -27.83 -14.20
CA PRO A 122 -11.07 -26.50 -14.81
C PRO A 122 -9.62 -26.06 -15.00
N SER A 123 -9.33 -25.24 -16.02
CA SER A 123 -8.00 -24.65 -16.14
C SER A 123 -7.74 -23.69 -14.97
N LEU A 124 -6.66 -23.92 -14.21
CA LEU A 124 -6.27 -23.03 -13.10
C LEU A 124 -6.02 -21.60 -13.58
N HIS A 125 -5.61 -21.40 -14.84
CA HIS A 125 -5.43 -20.07 -15.43
C HIS A 125 -6.75 -19.31 -15.61
N SER A 126 -7.83 -20.02 -15.89
CA SER A 126 -9.16 -19.44 -16.05
C SER A 126 -9.80 -19.12 -14.69
N VAL A 127 -9.66 -20.03 -13.72
CA VAL A 127 -10.19 -19.87 -12.35
C VAL A 127 -9.54 -18.68 -11.64
N THR A 128 -8.21 -18.53 -11.76
CA THR A 128 -7.49 -17.42 -11.12
C THR A 128 -7.86 -16.04 -11.67
N ARG A 129 -8.26 -15.93 -12.93
CA ARG A 129 -8.73 -14.66 -13.54
C ARG A 129 -10.20 -14.38 -13.28
N ALA A 130 -11.01 -15.42 -13.08
CA ALA A 130 -12.44 -15.30 -12.83
C ALA A 130 -12.79 -14.96 -11.36
N ALA A 131 -11.80 -14.92 -10.46
CA ALA A 131 -12.01 -14.57 -9.07
C ALA A 131 -12.62 -13.15 -8.96
N PRO A 132 -13.84 -13.01 -8.40
CA PRO A 132 -14.48 -11.71 -8.29
C PRO A 132 -13.67 -10.79 -7.37
N ALA A 133 -13.51 -9.54 -7.77
CA ALA A 133 -12.93 -8.49 -6.93
C ALA A 133 -13.66 -8.44 -5.57
N PRO A 134 -12.94 -8.16 -4.46
CA PRO A 134 -13.56 -8.08 -3.15
C PRO A 134 -14.73 -7.08 -3.19
N ARG A 135 -15.94 -7.56 -2.87
CA ARG A 135 -17.15 -6.74 -2.77
C ARG A 135 -16.86 -5.57 -1.82
N LYS A 136 -16.91 -4.34 -2.32
CA LYS A 136 -17.04 -3.15 -1.48
C LYS A 136 -18.26 -3.35 -0.59
N LYS A 137 -18.04 -3.46 0.71
CA LYS A 137 -19.08 -3.49 1.73
C LYS A 137 -19.66 -2.07 1.82
N ASN A 138 -20.58 -1.73 0.93
CA ASN A 138 -21.38 -0.52 1.10
C ASN A 138 -22.36 -0.78 2.25
N GLY A 139 -22.05 -0.17 3.39
CA GLY A 139 -22.97 -0.07 4.51
C GLY A 139 -24.07 0.93 4.22
N THR A 140 -25.26 0.58 4.72
CA THR A 140 -26.40 1.44 5.11
C THR A 140 -27.20 2.15 4.01
N ALA A 141 -28.43 1.71 3.81
CA ALA A 141 -29.61 2.41 4.33
C ALA A 141 -30.84 1.49 4.37
N GLU A 142 -31.43 1.31 5.55
CA GLU A 142 -32.78 0.80 5.75
C GLU A 142 -33.80 1.68 5.00
N PRO A 143 -34.91 1.13 4.47
CA PRO A 143 -36.06 1.94 4.15
C PRO A 143 -36.96 2.03 5.39
N GLU A 144 -36.91 3.17 6.08
CA GLU A 144 -37.95 3.61 6.99
C GLU A 144 -39.19 4.05 6.20
N LYS A 145 -40.37 3.77 6.77
CA LYS A 145 -41.69 3.83 6.14
C LYS A 145 -42.10 5.22 5.63
N ALA A 146 -42.90 5.23 4.56
CA ALA A 146 -43.94 6.25 4.35
C ALA A 146 -45.24 5.55 3.96
N GLY A 147 -46.24 5.62 4.84
CA GLY A 147 -47.63 5.29 4.53
C GLY A 147 -48.38 6.55 4.11
N ASN A 148 -49.20 6.43 3.07
CA ASN A 148 -50.43 7.19 2.74
C ASN A 148 -50.86 6.76 1.32
N ALA A 149 -52.11 6.71 0.89
CA ALA A 149 -53.45 6.74 1.46
C ALA A 149 -54.37 6.50 0.26
N GLU A 150 -55.13 5.40 0.24
CA GLU A 150 -56.27 5.14 -0.66
C GLU A 150 -57.14 4.12 0.10
N GLY A 151 -58.45 4.18 0.21
CA GLY A 151 -59.52 5.00 -0.35
C GLY A 151 -60.80 4.23 -0.02
#